data_AF-G3Y917-F1
#
_entry.id   AF-G3Y917-F1
#
_cell.length_a   1.000
_cell.length_b   1.000
_cell.length_c   1.000
_cell.angle_alpha   90.00
_cell.angle_beta   90.00
_cell.angle_gamma   90.00
#
_symmetry.space_group_name_H-M   'P 1'
#
loop_
_entity.id
_entity.type
_entity.pdbx_description
1 polymer ?
#
loop_
_entity_poly.entity_id
_entity_poly.type
_entity_poly.pdbx_seq_one_letter_code
_entity_poly.pdbx_strand_id
1 'polypeptide(L)'
;MRFLINPECYHKMCESCVDRIFSSGPANCPVAGCHKTLRKNRFRKQTFEDINVEREVDIRRRVMQILNRREEEFDSKRAYDDFLEQREEIIANLVHGTDVAKTESDLQRYAADNMRSIRANQALEAQEASSFREQQTHEQELARLRREAARLEYENERKEMLAGREDVLSRLAAGRPGDAAAIAREGHKVLLKKSSARRSEEDRIRQKQAALRSSDARKAGQGALTTADRADDSGDSGLIKGLKKIVTPEPEKPYDPFGGLVPNKRDYYTLRDYYPNSYLDPIRQDTRMQAGGYDLQEYYSRTLMEAFAGLGCFIDEEVSKREVTSTMGISRPVATEGAALAAVSSAGAPEA
;
A
#
# COMPACT_ATOMS: atom_id res chain seq x y z
N MET A 1 44.61 -6.43 -18.79
CA MET A 1 44.89 -6.84 -17.40
C MET A 1 43.76 -6.30 -16.55
N ARG A 2 43.08 -7.12 -15.75
CA ARG A 2 42.00 -6.65 -14.87
C ARG A 2 42.53 -6.53 -13.46
N PHE A 3 42.11 -5.47 -12.78
CA PHE A 3 42.41 -5.23 -11.38
C PHE A 3 41.24 -5.67 -10.51
N LEU A 4 41.57 -6.40 -9.45
CA LEU A 4 40.67 -6.86 -8.42
C LEU A 4 40.95 -6.08 -7.14
N ILE A 5 39.89 -5.82 -6.39
CA ILE A 5 39.92 -5.10 -5.12
C ILE A 5 39.23 -5.95 -4.06
N ASN A 6 39.73 -5.91 -2.84
CA ASN A 6 39.09 -6.55 -1.68
C ASN A 6 38.44 -5.48 -0.80
N PRO A 7 37.18 -5.65 -0.40
CA PRO A 7 36.45 -4.67 0.43
C PRO A 7 37.06 -4.48 1.83
N GLU A 8 37.92 -5.38 2.31
CA GLU A 8 38.55 -5.25 3.63
C GLU A 8 39.80 -4.36 3.63
N CYS A 9 40.54 -4.34 2.51
CA CYS A 9 41.83 -3.64 2.41
C CYS A 9 41.84 -2.48 1.44
N TYR A 10 40.94 -2.48 0.44
CA TYR A 10 40.94 -1.52 -0.64
C TYR A 10 42.33 -1.34 -1.27
N HIS A 11 42.96 -2.44 -1.69
CA HIS A 11 44.21 -2.43 -2.46
C HIS A 11 44.01 -3.07 -3.83
N LYS A 12 44.61 -2.46 -4.86
CA LYS A 12 44.52 -2.91 -6.26
C LYS A 12 45.50 -4.05 -6.48
N MET A 13 45.01 -5.20 -6.95
CA MET A 13 45.85 -6.35 -7.30
C MET A 13 45.48 -6.91 -8.66
N CYS A 14 46.47 -7.44 -9.37
CA CYS A 14 46.27 -8.05 -10.69
C CYS A 14 45.65 -9.46 -10.57
N GLU A 15 44.85 -9.90 -11.53
CA GLU A 15 44.25 -11.26 -11.53
C GLU A 15 45.30 -12.37 -11.30
N SER A 16 46.46 -12.31 -11.99
CA SER A 16 47.53 -13.29 -11.81
C SER A 16 48.21 -13.23 -10.44
N CYS A 17 48.26 -12.04 -9.83
CA CYS A 17 48.77 -11.82 -8.47
C CYS A 17 47.84 -12.47 -7.44
N VAL A 18 46.53 -12.26 -7.60
CA VAL A 18 45.49 -12.82 -6.74
C VAL A 18 45.48 -14.34 -6.84
N ASP A 19 45.52 -14.87 -8.06
CA ASP A 19 45.53 -16.32 -8.27
C ASP A 19 46.78 -16.98 -7.71
N ARG A 20 47.96 -16.36 -7.79
CA ARG A 20 49.18 -16.96 -7.23
C ARG A 20 49.22 -16.96 -5.71
N ILE A 21 48.84 -15.84 -5.08
CA ILE A 21 49.01 -15.64 -3.63
C ILE A 21 47.89 -16.32 -2.83
N PHE A 22 46.66 -16.30 -3.34
CA PHE A 22 45.49 -16.81 -2.60
C PHE A 22 45.04 -18.21 -3.02
N SER A 23 45.76 -18.88 -3.95
CA SER A 23 45.47 -20.30 -4.27
C SER A 23 46.06 -21.28 -3.25
N SER A 24 47.09 -20.88 -2.51
CA SER A 24 47.68 -21.67 -1.41
C SER A 24 46.88 -21.61 -0.11
N GLY A 25 45.84 -20.76 -0.04
CA GLY A 25 45.00 -20.58 1.14
C GLY A 25 44.76 -19.11 1.47
N PRO A 26 44.10 -18.80 2.60
CA PRO A 26 43.94 -17.44 3.08
C PRO A 26 45.31 -16.87 3.48
N ALA A 27 45.77 -15.86 2.74
CA ALA A 27 47.03 -15.18 2.97
C ALA A 27 46.78 -13.73 3.42
N ASN A 28 47.79 -13.10 4.00
CA ASN A 28 47.76 -11.66 4.29
C ASN A 28 47.98 -10.85 3.00
N CYS A 29 47.53 -9.60 3.02
CA CYS A 29 47.80 -8.67 1.92
C CYS A 29 49.33 -8.43 1.80
N PRO A 30 49.90 -8.47 0.59
CA PRO A 30 51.34 -8.24 0.37
C PRO A 30 51.74 -6.75 0.34
N VAL A 31 50.79 -5.83 0.50
CA VAL A 31 51.04 -4.39 0.48
C VAL A 31 51.63 -3.94 1.81
N ALA A 32 52.74 -3.20 1.77
CA ALA A 32 53.42 -2.70 2.95
C ALA A 32 52.45 -1.92 3.86
N GLY A 33 52.36 -2.31 5.13
CA GLY A 33 51.46 -1.71 6.11
C GLY A 33 50.07 -2.34 6.21
N CYS A 34 49.75 -3.39 5.43
CA CYS A 34 48.47 -4.08 5.51
C CYS A 34 48.63 -5.57 5.80
N HIS A 35 48.29 -5.97 7.02
CA HIS A 35 48.38 -7.38 7.46
C HIS A 35 47.03 -8.09 7.56
N LYS A 36 45.98 -7.53 6.94
CA LYS A 36 44.65 -8.14 6.96
C LYS A 36 44.64 -9.45 6.16
N THR A 37 43.97 -10.46 6.70
CA THR A 37 43.84 -11.79 6.09
C THR A 37 42.73 -11.78 5.04
N LEU A 38 43.07 -12.12 3.79
CA LEU A 38 42.16 -12.03 2.65
C LEU A 38 41.86 -13.42 2.07
N ARG A 39 40.63 -13.57 1.55
CA ARG A 39 40.17 -14.79 0.86
C ARG A 39 39.93 -14.52 -0.62
N LYS A 40 40.25 -15.51 -1.47
CA LYS A 40 40.10 -15.41 -2.94
C LYS A 40 38.68 -15.03 -3.39
N ASN A 41 37.64 -15.57 -2.75
CA ASN A 41 36.25 -15.34 -3.16
C ASN A 41 35.74 -13.92 -2.87
N ARG A 42 36.43 -13.15 -2.01
CA ARG A 42 36.04 -11.78 -1.65
C ARG A 42 36.65 -10.72 -2.57
N PHE A 43 37.40 -11.10 -3.60
CA PHE A 43 37.89 -10.15 -4.61
C PHE A 43 36.79 -9.79 -5.60
N ARG A 44 36.57 -8.49 -5.79
CA ARG A 44 35.59 -7.93 -6.73
C ARG A 44 36.31 -7.14 -7.81
N LYS A 45 35.71 -7.06 -9.00
CA LYS A 45 36.20 -6.21 -10.09
C LYS A 45 35.96 -4.74 -9.74
N GLN A 46 36.99 -3.91 -9.93
CA GLN A 46 36.90 -2.47 -9.77
C GLN A 46 35.83 -1.91 -10.71
N THR A 47 34.89 -1.13 -10.18
CA THR A 47 33.87 -0.43 -10.98
C THR A 47 34.21 1.05 -11.17
N PHE A 48 34.97 1.63 -10.24
CA PHE A 48 35.36 3.05 -10.26
C PHE A 48 36.87 3.20 -10.18
N GLU A 49 37.46 4.19 -10.85
CA GLU A 49 38.92 4.41 -10.86
C GLU A 49 39.49 4.76 -9.46
N ASP A 50 38.68 5.50 -8.68
CA ASP A 50 39.01 6.00 -7.34
C ASP A 50 38.63 5.02 -6.23
N ILE A 51 39.60 4.74 -5.37
CA ILE A 51 39.45 3.79 -4.27
C ILE A 51 38.60 4.33 -3.11
N ASN A 52 38.61 5.65 -2.93
CA ASN A 52 37.83 6.32 -1.90
C ASN A 52 36.33 6.26 -2.22
N VAL A 53 35.97 6.42 -3.50
CA VAL A 53 34.59 6.29 -3.98
C VAL A 53 34.09 4.87 -3.80
N GLU A 54 34.91 3.85 -4.08
CA GLU A 54 34.51 2.45 -3.83
C GLU A 54 34.26 2.17 -2.34
N ARG A 55 35.14 2.67 -1.47
CA ARG A 55 34.96 2.58 -0.01
C ARG A 55 33.67 3.25 0.44
N GLU A 56 33.40 4.45 -0.05
CA GLU A 56 32.17 5.18 0.26
C GLU A 56 30.93 4.44 -0.23
N VAL A 57 30.93 3.92 -1.46
CA VAL A 57 29.81 3.16 -2.02
C VAL A 57 29.54 1.89 -1.23
N ASP A 58 30.59 1.18 -0.80
CA ASP A 58 30.44 -0.04 0.00
C ASP A 58 29.94 0.27 1.42
N ILE A 59 30.43 1.33 2.06
CA ILE A 59 29.92 1.82 3.36
C ILE A 59 28.46 2.25 3.23
N ARG A 60 28.13 3.08 2.23
CA ARG A 60 26.76 3.55 1.98
C ARG A 60 25.82 2.39 1.74
N ARG A 61 26.20 1.39 0.94
CA ARG A 61 25.40 0.19 0.71
C ARG A 61 25.15 -0.59 2.00
N ARG A 62 26.18 -0.77 2.83
CA ARG A 62 26.07 -1.45 4.13
C ARG A 62 25.11 -0.71 5.06
N VAL A 63 25.25 0.61 5.16
CA VAL A 63 24.40 1.44 6.04
C VAL A 63 22.96 1.48 5.52
N MET A 64 22.74 1.66 4.21
CA MET A 64 21.40 1.62 3.60
C MET A 64 20.70 0.28 3.79
N GLN A 65 21.45 -0.83 3.78
CA GLN A 65 20.87 -2.16 4.01
C GLN A 65 20.38 -2.35 5.46
N ILE A 66 21.04 -1.70 6.43
CA ILE A 66 20.66 -1.73 7.85
C ILE A 66 19.55 -0.71 8.14
N LEU A 67 19.67 0.52 7.61
CA LEU A 67 18.73 1.62 7.81
C LEU A 67 17.73 1.70 6.63
N ASN A 68 16.99 0.62 6.41
CA ASN A 68 16.05 0.47 5.30
C ASN A 68 14.59 0.83 5.67
N ARG A 69 14.39 1.93 6.40
CA ARG A 69 13.07 2.44 6.76
C ARG A 69 12.46 3.23 5.60
N ARG A 70 11.15 3.06 5.36
CA ARG A 70 10.39 3.72 4.27
C ARG A 70 9.70 4.99 4.77
N GLU A 71 9.44 5.95 3.89
CA GLU A 71 8.72 7.20 4.20
C GLU A 71 7.35 6.93 4.85
N GLU A 72 6.67 5.86 4.43
CA GLU A 72 5.35 5.47 4.93
C GLU A 72 5.32 5.14 6.43
N GLU A 73 6.48 4.77 7.00
CA GLU A 73 6.63 4.42 8.41
C GLU A 73 6.78 5.66 9.32
N PHE A 74 6.89 6.88 8.78
CA PHE A 74 7.10 8.10 9.56
C PHE A 74 5.84 8.97 9.68
N ASP A 75 5.55 9.49 10.88
CA ASP A 75 4.36 10.30 11.15
C ASP A 75 4.32 11.58 10.28
N SER A 76 5.50 12.15 10.02
CA SER A 76 5.64 13.39 9.26
C SER A 76 6.80 13.30 8.27
N LYS A 77 6.67 14.01 7.15
CA LYS A 77 7.74 14.13 6.16
C LYS A 77 9.02 14.73 6.76
N ARG A 78 8.90 15.68 7.69
CA ARG A 78 10.06 16.25 8.40
C ARG A 78 10.84 15.21 9.20
N ALA A 79 10.15 14.30 9.88
CA ALA A 79 10.83 13.22 10.62
C ALA A 79 11.58 12.27 9.68
N TYR A 80 11.04 12.03 8.49
CA TYR A 80 11.74 11.26 7.46
C TYR A 80 12.97 12.00 6.93
N ASP A 81 12.86 13.31 6.65
CA ASP A 81 14.00 14.13 6.22
C ASP A 81 15.10 14.18 7.29
N ASP A 82 14.74 14.35 8.58
CA ASP A 82 15.67 14.31 9.71
C ASP A 82 16.37 12.94 9.84
N PHE A 83 15.67 11.85 9.54
CA PHE A 83 16.23 10.50 9.51
C PHE A 83 17.22 10.32 8.34
N LEU A 84 16.92 10.87 7.17
CA LEU A 84 17.84 10.85 6.03
C LEU A 84 19.13 11.61 6.35
N GLU A 85 19.03 12.78 7.00
CA GLU A 85 20.19 13.54 7.45
C GLU A 85 21.03 12.75 8.48
N GLN A 86 20.39 12.15 9.49
CA GLN A 86 21.09 11.29 10.47
C GLN A 86 21.79 10.09 9.79
N ARG A 87 21.17 9.50 8.77
CA ARG A 87 21.78 8.42 7.99
C ARG A 87 23.02 8.91 7.25
N GLU A 88 22.96 10.07 6.59
CA GLU A 88 24.12 10.64 5.90
C GLU A 88 25.22 11.09 6.88
N GLU A 89 24.87 11.57 8.07
CA GLU A 89 25.82 11.88 9.14
C GLU A 89 26.59 10.62 9.58
N ILE A 90 25.89 9.49 9.78
CA ILE A 90 26.54 8.20 10.08
C ILE A 90 27.46 7.77 8.93
N ILE A 91 27.01 7.89 7.67
CA ILE A 91 27.83 7.55 6.49
C ILE A 91 29.08 8.44 6.44
N ALA A 92 28.92 9.76 6.62
CA ALA A 92 30.03 10.71 6.61
C ALA A 92 31.05 10.40 7.72
N ASN A 93 30.58 10.07 8.93
CA ASN A 93 31.46 9.67 10.03
C ASN A 93 32.27 8.41 9.71
N LEU A 94 31.65 7.39 9.11
CA LEU A 94 32.34 6.17 8.69
C LEU A 94 33.34 6.39 7.54
N VAL A 95 33.02 7.29 6.61
CA VAL A 95 33.91 7.60 5.46
C VAL A 95 35.14 8.39 5.89
N HIS A 96 34.96 9.40 6.75
CA HIS A 96 36.05 10.24 7.24
C HIS A 96 36.82 9.61 8.41
N GLY A 97 36.30 8.55 9.01
CA GLY A 97 36.93 7.86 10.14
C GLY A 97 36.79 8.60 11.47
N THR A 98 35.77 9.46 11.61
CA THR A 98 35.44 10.16 12.86
C THR A 98 34.50 9.30 13.69
N ASP A 99 34.84 9.05 14.96
CA ASP A 99 34.01 8.29 15.91
C ASP A 99 33.50 6.91 15.41
N VAL A 100 34.36 6.17 14.68
CA VAL A 100 34.03 4.85 14.10
C VAL A 100 33.50 3.87 15.15
N ALA A 101 34.11 3.83 16.34
CA ALA A 101 33.70 2.89 17.39
C ALA A 101 32.27 3.15 17.91
N LYS A 102 31.88 4.43 18.05
CA LYS A 102 30.54 4.80 18.53
C LYS A 102 29.50 4.49 17.47
N THR A 103 29.73 4.98 16.25
CA THR A 103 28.84 4.77 15.11
C THR A 103 28.64 3.29 14.78
N GLU A 104 29.69 2.47 14.84
CA GLU A 104 29.55 1.01 14.70
C GLU A 104 28.74 0.38 15.84
N SER A 105 28.90 0.85 17.08
CA SER A 105 28.11 0.37 18.21
C SER A 105 26.62 0.75 18.11
N ASP A 106 26.33 1.96 17.60
CA ASP A 106 24.97 2.44 17.37
C ASP A 106 24.30 1.64 16.26
N LEU A 107 25.02 1.39 15.16
CA LEU A 107 24.56 0.52 14.06
C LEU A 107 24.32 -0.91 14.51
N GLN A 108 25.17 -1.47 15.38
CA GLN A 108 25.01 -2.83 15.90
C GLN A 108 23.78 -2.93 16.83
N ARG A 109 23.59 -1.96 17.72
CA ARG A 109 22.40 -1.88 18.58
C ARG A 109 21.14 -1.78 17.74
N TYR A 110 21.12 -0.84 16.81
CA TYR A 110 19.99 -0.66 15.90
C TYR A 110 19.68 -1.93 15.09
N ALA A 111 20.71 -2.59 14.55
CA ALA A 111 20.55 -3.83 13.77
C ALA A 111 20.02 -4.99 14.62
N ALA A 112 20.40 -5.08 15.90
CA ALA A 112 19.89 -6.09 16.81
C ALA A 112 18.42 -5.86 17.16
N ASP A 113 18.07 -4.61 17.50
CA ASP A 113 16.72 -4.23 17.92
C ASP A 113 15.72 -4.32 16.76
N ASN A 114 16.15 -3.93 15.55
CA ASN A 114 15.29 -3.80 14.37
C ASN A 114 15.48 -4.93 13.35
N MET A 115 16.06 -6.07 13.74
CA MET A 115 16.33 -7.15 12.79
C MET A 115 15.09 -7.65 12.04
N ARG A 116 13.93 -7.68 12.73
CA ARG A 116 12.66 -8.13 12.16
C ARG A 116 12.13 -7.16 11.10
N SER A 117 12.10 -5.86 11.41
CA SER A 117 11.63 -4.84 10.47
C SER A 117 12.57 -4.70 9.27
N ILE A 118 13.89 -4.79 9.50
CA ILE A 118 14.88 -4.80 8.42
C ILE A 118 14.60 -5.95 7.45
N ARG A 119 14.39 -7.17 7.96
CA ARG A 119 14.10 -8.34 7.12
C ARG A 119 12.77 -8.22 6.38
N ALA A 120 11.73 -7.69 7.03
CA ALA A 120 10.43 -7.46 6.40
C ALA A 120 10.54 -6.46 5.24
N ASN A 121 11.21 -5.32 5.46
CA ASN A 121 11.42 -4.31 4.43
C ASN A 121 12.30 -4.82 3.27
N GLN A 122 13.34 -5.61 3.57
CA GLN A 122 14.15 -6.27 2.53
C GLN A 122 13.34 -7.27 1.71
N ALA A 123 12.42 -8.01 2.33
CA ALA A 123 11.54 -8.94 1.61
C ALA A 123 10.57 -8.21 0.69
N LEU A 124 9.99 -7.09 1.14
CA LEU A 124 9.13 -6.24 0.32
C LEU A 124 9.88 -5.64 -0.87
N GLU A 125 11.08 -5.09 -0.66
CA GLU A 125 11.92 -4.58 -1.74
C GLU A 125 12.30 -5.67 -2.75
N ALA A 126 12.62 -6.88 -2.26
CA ALA A 126 12.92 -8.02 -3.14
C ALA A 126 11.69 -8.45 -3.96
N GLN A 127 10.50 -8.44 -3.37
CA GLN A 127 9.24 -8.74 -4.06
C GLN A 127 8.95 -7.68 -5.14
N GLU A 128 9.04 -6.39 -4.80
CA GLU A 128 8.86 -5.29 -5.75
C GLU A 128 9.86 -5.39 -6.90
N ALA A 129 11.15 -5.61 -6.62
CA ALA A 129 12.17 -5.78 -7.64
C ALA A 129 11.94 -7.01 -8.54
N SER A 130 11.43 -8.12 -7.98
CA SER A 130 11.06 -9.31 -8.77
C SER A 130 9.88 -9.02 -9.70
N SER A 131 8.83 -8.40 -9.19
CA SER A 131 7.64 -8.03 -9.98
C SER A 131 7.97 -7.05 -11.11
N PHE A 132 8.85 -6.08 -10.85
CA PHE A 132 9.30 -5.13 -11.86
C PHE A 132 10.11 -5.81 -12.97
N ARG A 133 11.00 -6.75 -12.60
CA ARG A 133 11.77 -7.54 -13.59
C ARG A 133 10.84 -8.40 -14.44
N GLU A 134 9.86 -9.06 -13.83
CA GLU A 134 8.87 -9.86 -14.54
C GLU A 134 8.09 -9.00 -15.54
N GLN A 135 7.63 -7.82 -15.14
CA GLN A 135 6.98 -6.86 -16.04
C GLN A 135 7.88 -6.45 -17.21
N GLN A 136 9.16 -6.14 -16.95
CA GLN A 136 10.13 -5.84 -18.02
C GLN A 136 10.33 -7.02 -18.97
N THR A 137 10.42 -8.25 -18.46
CA THR A 137 10.56 -9.44 -19.31
C THR A 137 9.32 -9.67 -20.17
N HIS A 138 8.12 -9.51 -19.59
CA HIS A 138 6.86 -9.62 -20.33
C HIS A 138 6.76 -8.54 -21.42
N GLU A 139 7.16 -7.31 -21.14
CA GLU A 139 7.18 -6.24 -22.14
C GLU A 139 8.13 -6.56 -23.30
N GLN A 140 9.33 -7.07 -22.98
CA GLN A 140 10.31 -7.49 -23.99
C GLN A 140 9.81 -8.67 -24.83
N GLU A 141 9.17 -9.67 -24.21
CA GLU A 141 8.58 -10.81 -24.91
C GLU A 141 7.45 -10.38 -25.84
N LEU A 142 6.55 -9.52 -25.37
CA LEU A 142 5.49 -8.94 -26.19
C LEU A 142 6.06 -8.14 -27.37
N ALA A 143 7.13 -7.38 -27.15
CA ALA A 143 7.83 -6.66 -28.22
C ALA A 143 8.47 -7.62 -29.22
N ARG A 144 9.05 -8.74 -28.77
CA ARG A 144 9.59 -9.79 -29.64
C ARG A 144 8.50 -10.44 -30.49
N LEU A 145 7.40 -10.84 -29.87
CA LEU A 145 6.24 -11.44 -30.56
C LEU A 145 5.64 -10.47 -31.59
N ARG A 146 5.56 -9.18 -31.29
CA ARG A 146 5.11 -8.16 -32.26
C ARG A 146 6.03 -8.06 -33.49
N ARG A 147 7.35 -8.13 -33.29
CA ARG A 147 8.33 -8.11 -34.40
C ARG A 147 8.22 -9.36 -35.25
N GLU A 148 8.08 -10.53 -34.62
CA GLU A 148 7.90 -11.80 -35.32
C GLU A 148 6.58 -11.82 -36.10
N ALA A 149 5.47 -11.36 -35.50
CA ALA A 149 4.18 -11.22 -36.18
C ALA A 149 4.26 -10.30 -37.40
N ALA A 150 4.86 -9.11 -37.27
CA ALA A 150 5.02 -8.18 -38.39
C ALA A 150 5.86 -8.79 -39.54
N ARG A 151 6.87 -9.61 -39.21
CA ARG A 151 7.67 -10.31 -40.22
C ARG A 151 6.84 -11.39 -40.93
N LEU A 152 6.08 -12.18 -40.18
CA LEU A 152 5.22 -13.23 -40.75
C LEU A 152 4.10 -12.63 -41.62
N GLU A 153 3.52 -11.51 -41.20
CA GLU A 153 2.55 -10.74 -41.97
C GLU A 153 3.15 -10.32 -43.32
N TYR A 154 4.34 -9.70 -43.32
CA TYR A 154 5.03 -9.33 -44.56
C TYR A 154 5.36 -10.53 -45.46
N GLU A 155 5.82 -11.64 -44.88
CA GLU A 155 6.09 -12.88 -45.65
C GLU A 155 4.82 -13.47 -46.25
N ASN A 156 3.70 -13.46 -45.52
CA ASN A 156 2.40 -13.92 -46.00
C ASN A 156 1.83 -13.02 -47.08
N GLU A 157 1.87 -11.69 -46.91
CA GLU A 157 1.47 -10.73 -47.94
C GLU A 157 2.25 -10.95 -49.24
N ARG A 158 3.57 -11.17 -49.13
CA ARG A 158 4.41 -11.46 -50.28
C ARG A 158 3.99 -12.76 -50.98
N LYS A 159 3.72 -13.84 -50.23
CA LYS A 159 3.25 -15.11 -50.79
C LYS A 159 1.89 -14.97 -51.48
N GLU A 160 0.97 -14.22 -50.90
CA GLU A 160 -0.36 -14.00 -51.48
C GLU A 160 -0.32 -13.16 -52.75
N MET A 161 0.59 -12.18 -52.83
CA MET A 161 0.84 -11.43 -54.05
C MET A 161 1.38 -12.32 -55.17
N LEU A 162 2.29 -13.24 -54.85
CA LEU A 162 2.81 -14.23 -55.81
C LEU A 162 1.72 -15.21 -56.25
N ALA A 163 0.97 -15.78 -55.31
CA ALA A 163 -0.14 -16.69 -55.62
C ALA A 163 -1.22 -16.00 -56.47
N GLY A 164 -1.58 -14.74 -56.14
CA GLY A 164 -2.52 -13.96 -56.95
C GLY A 164 -2.00 -13.68 -58.36
N ARG A 165 -0.69 -13.50 -58.55
CA ARG A 165 -0.07 -13.37 -59.86
C ARG A 165 -0.09 -14.70 -60.63
N GLU A 166 0.23 -15.81 -59.96
CA GLU A 166 0.21 -17.16 -60.54
C GLU A 166 -1.20 -17.59 -60.96
N ASP A 167 -2.23 -17.29 -60.16
CA ASP A 167 -3.63 -17.54 -60.50
C ASP A 167 -4.06 -16.81 -61.78
N VAL A 168 -3.65 -15.55 -61.93
CA VAL A 168 -3.92 -14.76 -63.14
C VAL A 168 -3.19 -15.35 -64.35
N LEU A 169 -1.92 -15.73 -64.19
CA LEU A 169 -1.12 -16.37 -65.25
C LEU A 169 -1.71 -17.73 -65.66
N SER A 170 -2.16 -18.54 -64.70
CA SER A 170 -2.80 -19.82 -64.95
C SER A 170 -4.10 -19.67 -65.74
N ARG A 171 -4.94 -18.68 -65.38
CA ARG A 171 -6.16 -18.35 -66.14
C ARG A 171 -5.87 -17.84 -67.55
N LEU A 172 -4.79 -17.08 -67.73
CA LEU A 172 -4.34 -16.64 -69.06
C LEU A 172 -3.81 -17.82 -69.90
N ALA A 173 -3.12 -18.77 -69.29
CA ALA A 173 -2.60 -19.96 -69.97
C ALA A 173 -3.70 -20.95 -70.38
N ALA A 174 -4.78 -21.07 -69.60
CA ALA A 174 -5.92 -21.91 -69.92
C ALA A 174 -6.93 -21.25 -70.90
N GLY A 175 -6.87 -19.93 -71.07
CA GLY A 175 -7.79 -19.15 -71.90
C GLY A 175 -7.44 -19.12 -73.39
N ARG A 176 -8.42 -18.76 -74.24
CA ARG A 176 -8.20 -18.56 -75.69
C ARG A 176 -7.52 -17.20 -75.94
N PRO A 177 -6.74 -17.02 -77.03
CA PRO A 177 -5.97 -15.81 -77.29
C PRO A 177 -6.80 -14.52 -77.43
N GLY A 178 -8.08 -14.61 -77.79
CA GLY A 178 -9.00 -13.47 -77.85
C GLY A 178 -9.51 -12.98 -76.48
N ASP A 179 -9.41 -13.81 -75.43
CA ASP A 179 -10.00 -13.53 -74.11
C ASP A 179 -8.98 -12.93 -73.12
N ALA A 180 -7.70 -12.86 -73.50
CA ALA A 180 -6.63 -12.36 -72.64
C ALA A 180 -6.89 -10.95 -72.08
N ALA A 181 -7.46 -10.06 -72.91
CA ALA A 181 -7.80 -8.70 -72.50
C ALA A 181 -9.03 -8.61 -71.57
N ALA A 182 -9.93 -9.59 -71.61
CA ALA A 182 -11.06 -9.70 -70.69
C ALA A 182 -10.60 -10.27 -69.34
N ILE A 183 -9.80 -11.35 -69.37
CA ILE A 183 -9.24 -12.02 -68.19
C ILE A 183 -8.33 -11.10 -67.38
N ALA A 184 -7.51 -10.26 -68.03
CA ALA A 184 -6.66 -9.28 -67.33
C ALA A 184 -7.48 -8.19 -66.60
N ARG A 185 -8.54 -7.68 -67.23
CA ARG A 185 -9.45 -6.69 -66.62
C ARG A 185 -10.24 -7.27 -65.46
N GLU A 186 -10.69 -8.52 -65.59
CA GLU A 186 -11.37 -9.24 -64.52
C GLU A 186 -10.43 -9.56 -63.35
N GLY A 187 -9.20 -9.99 -63.63
CA GLY A 187 -8.15 -10.19 -62.62
C GLY A 187 -7.84 -8.93 -61.82
N HIS A 188 -7.69 -7.78 -62.48
CA HIS A 188 -7.54 -6.49 -61.79
C HIS A 188 -8.77 -6.10 -60.95
N LYS A 189 -9.98 -6.34 -61.44
CA LYS A 189 -11.23 -6.08 -60.71
C LYS A 189 -11.38 -6.97 -59.48
N VAL A 190 -10.99 -8.24 -59.57
CA VAL A 190 -11.01 -9.20 -58.46
C VAL A 190 -9.95 -8.85 -57.41
N LEU A 191 -8.74 -8.47 -57.83
CA LEU A 191 -7.68 -7.99 -56.93
C LEU A 191 -8.11 -6.73 -56.17
N LEU A 192 -8.68 -5.73 -56.86
CA LEU A 192 -9.21 -4.50 -56.24
C LEU A 192 -10.31 -4.79 -55.21
N LYS A 193 -11.24 -5.71 -55.53
CA LYS A 193 -12.29 -6.15 -54.60
C LYS A 193 -11.68 -6.86 -53.38
N LYS A 194 -10.72 -7.76 -53.58
CA LYS A 194 -10.03 -8.48 -52.50
C LYS A 194 -9.25 -7.52 -51.58
N SER A 195 -8.57 -6.51 -52.13
CA SER A 195 -7.91 -5.47 -51.34
C SER A 195 -8.88 -4.58 -50.57
N SER A 196 -10.06 -4.28 -51.14
CA SER A 196 -11.08 -3.47 -50.46
C SER A 196 -11.75 -4.20 -49.30
N ALA A 197 -12.01 -5.51 -49.45
CA ALA A 197 -12.59 -6.34 -48.40
C ALA A 197 -11.64 -6.50 -47.21
N ARG A 198 -10.33 -6.68 -47.47
CA ARG A 198 -9.30 -6.78 -46.44
C ARG A 198 -9.15 -5.50 -45.61
N ARG A 199 -9.08 -4.34 -46.27
CA ARG A 199 -9.00 -3.05 -45.57
C ARG A 199 -10.21 -2.83 -44.65
N SER A 200 -11.41 -3.20 -45.11
CA SER A 200 -12.63 -3.13 -44.28
C SER A 200 -12.59 -4.11 -43.09
N GLU A 201 -12.01 -5.30 -43.26
CA GLU A 201 -11.89 -6.29 -42.20
C GLU A 201 -10.84 -5.89 -41.16
N GLU A 202 -9.68 -5.38 -41.59
CA GLU A 202 -8.65 -4.80 -40.73
C GLU A 202 -9.19 -3.62 -39.91
N ASP A 203 -9.95 -2.71 -40.53
CA ASP A 203 -10.59 -1.59 -39.83
C ASP A 203 -11.62 -2.07 -38.80
N ARG A 204 -12.39 -3.12 -39.08
CA ARG A 204 -13.31 -3.74 -38.12
C ARG A 204 -12.57 -4.39 -36.94
N ILE A 205 -11.44 -5.05 -37.20
CA ILE A 205 -10.62 -5.68 -36.16
C ILE A 205 -9.96 -4.59 -35.28
N ARG A 206 -9.43 -3.53 -35.89
CA ARG A 206 -8.86 -2.37 -35.18
C ARG A 206 -9.91 -1.68 -34.29
N GLN A 207 -11.13 -1.48 -34.79
CA GLN A 207 -12.23 -0.92 -33.99
C GLN A 207 -12.62 -1.81 -32.80
N LYS A 208 -12.69 -3.14 -33.00
CA LYS A 208 -12.95 -4.10 -31.92
C LYS A 208 -11.85 -4.10 -30.85
N GLN A 209 -10.58 -4.03 -31.25
CA GLN A 209 -9.46 -3.95 -30.30
C GLN A 209 -9.44 -2.62 -29.53
N ALA A 210 -9.78 -1.50 -30.18
CA ALA A 210 -9.93 -0.21 -29.51
C ALA A 210 -11.07 -0.20 -28.48
N ALA A 211 -12.21 -0.81 -28.82
CA ALA A 211 -13.34 -0.95 -27.91
C ALA A 211 -12.97 -1.76 -26.65
N LEU A 212 -12.28 -2.89 -26.81
CA LEU A 212 -11.83 -3.75 -25.69
C LEU A 212 -10.84 -3.01 -24.75
N ARG A 213 -9.89 -2.25 -25.31
CA ARG A 213 -8.98 -1.41 -24.50
C ARG A 213 -9.73 -0.34 -23.71
N SER A 214 -10.78 0.25 -24.28
CA SER A 214 -11.60 1.24 -23.56
C SER A 214 -12.47 0.63 -22.45
N SER A 215 -12.88 -0.64 -22.57
CA SER A 215 -13.60 -1.35 -21.51
C SER A 215 -12.69 -1.78 -20.36
N ASP A 216 -11.44 -2.18 -20.65
CA ASP A 216 -10.47 -2.55 -19.62
C ASP A 216 -10.01 -1.34 -18.79
N ALA A 217 -9.83 -0.17 -19.43
CA ALA A 217 -9.54 1.08 -18.74
C ALA A 217 -10.66 1.53 -17.79
N ARG A 218 -11.92 1.18 -18.06
CA ARG A 218 -13.07 1.46 -17.18
C ARG A 218 -13.17 0.49 -16.00
N LYS A 219 -12.56 -0.70 -16.11
CA LYS A 219 -12.62 -1.75 -15.08
C LYS A 219 -11.45 -1.69 -14.10
N ALA A 220 -10.32 -1.09 -14.49
CA ALA A 220 -9.14 -0.88 -13.64
C ALA A 220 -9.30 0.25 -12.59
N GLY A 221 -10.37 1.06 -12.66
CA GLY A 221 -10.63 2.15 -11.69
C GLY A 221 -11.32 1.73 -10.39
N GLN A 222 -11.70 0.46 -10.23
CA GLN A 222 -12.39 -0.07 -9.05
C GLN A 222 -11.82 -1.43 -8.66
N GLY A 223 -10.74 -1.43 -7.87
CA GLY A 223 -10.28 -2.67 -7.22
C GLY A 223 -8.80 -2.68 -6.89
N ALA A 224 -8.42 -2.04 -5.79
CA ALA A 224 -7.21 -2.38 -5.03
C ALA A 224 -7.17 -1.61 -3.70
N LEU A 225 -7.94 -2.06 -2.70
CA LEU A 225 -7.61 -1.78 -1.30
C LEU A 225 -8.26 -2.82 -0.40
N THR A 226 -7.54 -3.89 -0.06
CA THR A 226 -7.66 -4.59 1.23
C THR A 226 -6.52 -5.59 1.44
N THR A 227 -6.10 -5.69 2.70
CA THR A 227 -5.34 -6.74 3.40
C THR A 227 -3.84 -6.89 3.12
N ALA A 228 -3.04 -6.35 4.05
CA ALA A 228 -1.77 -6.95 4.46
C ALA A 228 -1.67 -6.88 6.00
N ASP A 229 -1.41 -8.04 6.59
CA ASP A 229 -1.40 -8.35 8.01
C ASP A 229 -0.14 -7.87 8.76
N ARG A 230 -0.38 -7.56 10.05
CA ARG A 230 0.45 -7.55 11.26
C ARG A 230 1.96 -7.85 11.12
N ALA A 231 2.76 -6.85 11.49
CA ALA A 231 4.10 -7.04 12.05
C ALA A 231 4.19 -6.38 13.44
N ASP A 232 4.76 -7.16 14.35
CA ASP A 232 4.91 -7.02 15.79
C ASP A 232 5.78 -5.82 16.22
N ASP A 233 5.44 -5.28 17.39
CA ASP A 233 6.06 -4.17 18.11
C ASP A 233 7.57 -4.41 18.34
N SER A 234 8.42 -3.62 17.67
CA SER A 234 9.86 -3.62 17.93
C SER A 234 10.29 -2.23 18.40
N GLY A 235 10.45 -2.16 19.73
CA GLY A 235 11.12 -1.16 20.55
C GLY A 235 11.74 0.05 19.85
N ASP A 236 11.32 1.22 20.33
CA ASP A 236 11.93 2.53 20.16
C ASP A 236 13.42 2.49 20.57
N SER A 237 14.28 2.03 19.66
CA SER A 237 15.70 2.34 19.73
C SER A 237 15.80 3.82 19.37
N GLY A 238 15.98 4.70 20.36
CA GLY A 238 15.99 6.16 20.26
C GLY A 238 17.03 6.79 19.31
N LEU A 239 17.56 6.00 18.38
CA LEU A 239 18.32 6.41 17.22
C LEU A 239 17.43 7.03 16.12
N ILE A 240 16.15 6.61 15.99
CA ILE A 240 15.26 7.17 14.96
C ILE A 240 14.05 7.85 15.61
N LYS A 241 13.90 9.14 15.36
CA LYS A 241 12.77 9.94 15.88
C LYS A 241 11.63 9.96 14.86
N GLY A 242 10.39 9.79 15.34
CA GLY A 242 9.17 10.04 14.55
C GLY A 242 8.65 8.88 13.72
N LEU A 243 8.95 7.63 14.10
CA LEU A 243 8.25 6.46 13.57
C LEU A 243 6.77 6.48 14.00
N LYS A 244 5.88 6.18 13.05
CA LYS A 244 4.45 5.97 13.31
C LYS A 244 4.32 4.86 14.33
N LYS A 245 3.72 5.18 15.47
CA LYS A 245 3.26 4.15 16.39
C LYS A 245 2.13 3.40 15.69
N ILE A 246 2.37 2.13 15.36
CA ILE A 246 1.31 1.23 14.91
C ILE A 246 0.31 1.17 16.05
N VAL A 247 -0.84 1.85 15.90
CA VAL A 247 -1.92 1.79 16.87
C VAL A 247 -2.51 0.39 16.78
N THR A 248 -2.06 -0.50 17.66
CA THR A 248 -2.70 -1.80 17.85
C THR A 248 -4.16 -1.52 18.20
N PRO A 249 -5.14 -1.96 17.39
CA PRO A 249 -6.54 -1.70 17.68
C PRO A 249 -6.88 -2.27 19.06
N GLU A 250 -7.51 -1.45 19.90
CA GLU A 250 -7.90 -1.88 21.25
C GLU A 250 -8.73 -3.17 21.17
N PRO A 251 -8.45 -4.17 22.04
CA PRO A 251 -9.24 -5.39 22.05
C PRO A 251 -10.71 -5.04 22.34
N GLU A 252 -11.63 -5.60 21.54
CA GLU A 252 -13.06 -5.38 21.70
C GLU A 252 -13.47 -5.67 23.15
N LYS A 253 -14.11 -4.69 23.80
CA LYS A 253 -14.56 -4.83 25.19
C LYS A 253 -15.51 -6.04 25.30
N PRO A 254 -15.45 -6.83 26.39
CA PRO A 254 -16.38 -7.92 26.61
C PRO A 254 -17.83 -7.44 26.46
N TYR A 255 -18.64 -8.21 25.73
CA TYR A 255 -20.03 -7.88 25.44
C TYR A 255 -20.83 -7.72 26.75
N ASP A 256 -21.35 -6.52 26.99
CA ASP A 256 -22.22 -6.22 28.12
C ASP A 256 -23.70 -6.38 27.71
N PRO A 257 -24.41 -7.40 28.21
CA PRO A 257 -25.81 -7.66 27.85
C PRO A 257 -26.78 -6.54 28.28
N PHE A 258 -26.38 -5.69 29.22
CA PHE A 258 -27.21 -4.57 29.70
C PHE A 258 -26.75 -3.22 29.16
N GLY A 259 -25.70 -3.16 28.34
CA GLY A 259 -25.22 -1.93 27.73
C GLY A 259 -24.98 -0.79 28.74
N GLY A 260 -24.52 -1.11 29.95
CA GLY A 260 -24.28 -0.16 31.04
C GLY A 260 -25.47 0.08 31.99
N LEU A 261 -26.64 -0.54 31.78
CA LEU A 261 -27.77 -0.47 32.71
C LEU A 261 -27.51 -1.32 33.95
N VAL A 262 -27.16 -0.68 35.06
CA VAL A 262 -27.03 -1.34 36.37
C VAL A 262 -28.36 -1.25 37.12
N PRO A 263 -29.00 -2.37 37.50
CA PRO A 263 -30.23 -2.35 38.30
C PRO A 263 -30.01 -1.52 39.57
N ASN A 264 -30.96 -0.63 39.89
CA ASN A 264 -30.93 0.27 41.05
C ASN A 264 -29.85 1.37 41.07
N LYS A 265 -29.05 1.53 40.01
CA LYS A 265 -28.18 2.70 39.89
C LYS A 265 -28.95 3.86 39.26
N ARG A 266 -29.04 4.98 39.97
CA ARG A 266 -29.62 6.24 39.47
C ARG A 266 -28.47 7.19 39.18
N ASP A 267 -28.58 7.99 38.13
CA ASP A 267 -27.44 8.77 37.61
C ASP A 267 -27.02 9.92 38.54
N TYR A 268 -27.97 10.51 39.26
CA TYR A 268 -27.75 11.76 39.99
C TYR A 268 -27.71 11.62 41.51
N TYR A 269 -28.20 10.51 42.06
CA TYR A 269 -28.21 10.30 43.50
C TYR A 269 -28.10 8.82 43.86
N THR A 270 -27.57 8.56 45.05
CA THR A 270 -27.57 7.23 45.67
C THR A 270 -28.59 7.22 46.79
N LEU A 271 -29.53 6.27 46.71
CA LEU A 271 -30.52 6.07 47.76
C LEU A 271 -29.84 5.38 48.94
N ARG A 272 -29.95 5.96 50.14
CA ARG A 272 -29.55 5.29 51.37
C ARG A 272 -30.71 4.45 51.90
N ASP A 273 -30.39 3.37 52.61
CA ASP A 273 -31.39 2.52 53.26
C ASP A 273 -32.07 3.20 54.46
N TYR A 274 -31.49 4.29 54.96
CA TYR A 274 -32.00 5.02 56.11
C TYR A 274 -31.76 6.52 56.00
N TYR A 275 -32.84 7.28 56.18
CA TYR A 275 -32.82 8.72 56.39
C TYR A 275 -33.53 9.03 57.71
N PRO A 276 -32.87 9.71 58.67
CA PRO A 276 -33.47 10.02 59.96
C PRO A 276 -34.62 11.02 59.76
N ASN A 277 -35.84 10.60 60.07
CA ASN A 277 -37.02 11.45 60.00
C ASN A 277 -38.01 11.03 61.09
N SER A 278 -38.36 11.99 61.96
CA SER A 278 -39.31 11.80 63.07
C SER A 278 -40.67 11.26 62.64
N TYR A 279 -41.08 11.50 61.38
CA TYR A 279 -42.32 10.98 60.82
C TYR A 279 -42.21 9.52 60.35
N LEU A 280 -41.06 9.09 59.83
CA LEU A 280 -40.89 7.77 59.19
C LEU A 280 -40.40 6.69 60.17
N ASP A 281 -39.71 7.10 61.24
CA ASP A 281 -39.23 6.20 62.29
C ASP A 281 -40.35 5.36 62.95
N PRO A 282 -41.54 5.91 63.30
CA PRO A 282 -42.63 5.10 63.84
C PRO A 282 -43.27 4.18 62.78
N ILE A 283 -43.36 4.63 61.52
CA ILE A 283 -43.94 3.85 60.41
C ILE A 283 -43.08 2.61 60.10
N ARG A 284 -41.76 2.71 60.27
CA ARG A 284 -40.85 1.58 60.12
C ARG A 284 -41.11 0.46 61.14
N GLN A 285 -41.57 0.81 62.34
CA GLN A 285 -41.83 -0.15 63.42
C GLN A 285 -43.27 -0.69 63.37
N ASP A 286 -44.17 -0.02 62.67
CA ASP A 286 -45.57 -0.43 62.57
C ASP A 286 -45.77 -1.56 61.54
N THR A 287 -45.99 -2.76 62.06
CA THR A 287 -46.26 -3.97 61.26
C THR A 287 -47.52 -3.86 60.39
N ARG A 288 -48.48 -3.00 60.74
CA ARG A 288 -49.71 -2.82 59.94
C ARG A 288 -49.43 -2.11 58.62
N MET A 289 -48.47 -1.18 58.63
CA MET A 289 -48.05 -0.43 57.43
C MET A 289 -47.19 -1.31 56.50
N GLN A 290 -46.30 -2.13 57.07
CA GLN A 290 -45.50 -3.07 56.30
C GLN A 290 -46.35 -4.15 55.63
N ALA A 291 -47.35 -4.69 56.34
CA ALA A 291 -48.28 -5.67 55.77
C ALA A 291 -49.16 -5.08 54.65
N GLY A 292 -49.33 -3.76 54.62
CA GLY A 292 -50.02 -3.02 53.57
C GLY A 292 -49.20 -2.80 52.29
N GLY A 293 -47.95 -3.29 52.23
CA GLY A 293 -47.07 -3.16 51.07
C GLY A 293 -46.37 -1.80 50.96
N TYR A 294 -46.33 -1.02 52.06
CA TYR A 294 -45.64 0.26 52.08
C TYR A 294 -44.12 0.06 52.18
N ASP A 295 -43.38 0.33 51.10
CA ASP A 295 -41.91 0.30 51.09
C ASP A 295 -41.30 1.68 51.34
N LEU A 296 -40.40 1.75 52.33
CA LEU A 296 -39.68 2.96 52.69
C LEU A 296 -38.67 3.36 51.62
N GLN A 297 -38.06 2.41 50.91
CA GLN A 297 -37.10 2.73 49.84
C GLN A 297 -37.80 3.42 48.67
N GLU A 298 -39.00 2.98 48.30
CA GLU A 298 -39.81 3.63 47.29
C GLU A 298 -40.23 5.05 47.71
N TYR A 299 -40.65 5.22 48.97
CA TYR A 299 -40.96 6.54 49.52
C TYR A 299 -39.76 7.50 49.47
N TYR A 300 -38.57 7.05 49.88
CA TYR A 300 -37.34 7.85 49.76
C TYR A 300 -37.03 8.18 48.30
N SER A 301 -37.23 7.25 47.37
CA SER A 301 -36.96 7.49 45.96
C SER A 301 -37.90 8.52 45.35
N ARG A 302 -39.19 8.45 45.70
CA ARG A 302 -40.21 9.37 45.23
C ARG A 302 -40.02 10.75 45.81
N THR A 303 -39.75 10.86 47.11
CA THR A 303 -39.53 12.17 47.77
C THR A 303 -38.26 12.86 47.26
N LEU A 304 -37.16 12.12 47.06
CA LEU A 304 -35.95 12.66 46.45
C LEU A 304 -36.20 13.04 44.98
N MET A 305 -36.91 12.20 44.22
CA MET A 305 -37.28 12.54 42.85
C MET A 305 -38.16 13.79 42.79
N GLU A 306 -39.15 13.94 43.66
CA GLU A 306 -40.05 15.10 43.70
C GLU A 306 -39.34 16.38 44.15
N ALA A 307 -38.47 16.29 45.17
CA ALA A 307 -37.70 17.42 45.66
C ALA A 307 -36.67 17.92 44.61
N PHE A 308 -36.12 17.01 43.81
CA PHE A 308 -35.11 17.33 42.80
C PHE A 308 -35.63 17.31 41.35
N ALA A 309 -36.92 17.03 41.14
CA ALA A 309 -37.57 17.08 39.84
C ALA A 309 -37.64 18.53 39.39
N GLY A 310 -36.72 18.89 38.49
CA GLY A 310 -36.58 20.25 37.95
C GLY A 310 -35.23 20.89 38.24
N LEU A 311 -34.45 20.38 39.20
CA LEU A 311 -33.09 20.88 39.48
C LEU A 311 -32.03 20.34 38.51
N GLY A 312 -32.40 19.42 37.61
CA GLY A 312 -31.50 18.79 36.62
C GLY A 312 -31.87 19.06 35.15
N CYS A 313 -32.83 19.94 34.86
CA CYS A 313 -33.23 20.29 33.50
C CYS A 313 -32.35 21.43 32.96
N PHE A 314 -31.13 21.11 32.54
CA PHE A 314 -30.23 22.08 31.91
C PHE A 314 -30.54 22.18 30.42
N ILE A 315 -31.42 23.12 30.05
CA ILE A 315 -31.87 23.33 28.67
C ILE A 315 -30.66 23.52 27.73
N ASP A 316 -29.62 24.21 28.18
CA ASP A 316 -28.41 24.44 27.39
C ASP A 316 -27.63 23.16 27.07
N GLU A 317 -27.58 22.19 28.00
CA GLU A 317 -26.93 20.90 27.77
C GLU A 317 -27.77 19.97 26.90
N GLU A 318 -29.10 20.01 27.01
CA GLU A 318 -30.00 19.24 26.16
C GLU A 318 -30.01 19.75 24.72
N VAL A 319 -29.99 21.08 24.52
CA VAL A 319 -29.92 21.70 23.20
C VAL A 319 -28.58 21.38 22.53
N SER A 320 -27.47 21.54 23.25
CA SER A 320 -26.14 21.21 22.72
C SER A 320 -25.99 19.72 22.43
N LYS A 321 -26.51 18.80 23.27
CA LYS A 321 -26.53 17.36 22.94
C LYS A 321 -27.37 17.08 21.69
N ARG A 322 -28.52 17.75 21.51
CA ARG A 322 -29.36 17.62 20.32
C ARG A 322 -28.65 18.09 19.05
N GLU A 323 -27.89 19.18 19.14
CA GLU A 323 -27.02 19.69 18.07
C GLU A 323 -25.85 18.74 17.78
N VAL A 324 -25.22 18.15 18.81
CA VAL A 324 -24.15 17.15 18.66
C VAL A 324 -24.68 15.87 17.99
N THR A 325 -25.86 15.37 18.36
CA THR A 325 -26.49 14.24 17.64
C THR A 325 -26.95 14.60 16.23
N SER A 326 -27.30 15.86 15.96
CA SER A 326 -27.61 16.32 14.60
C SER A 326 -26.36 16.46 13.73
N THR A 327 -25.23 16.84 14.33
CA THR A 327 -23.93 16.99 13.63
C THR A 327 -23.18 15.68 13.46
N MET A 328 -23.35 14.72 14.38
CA MET A 328 -22.82 13.34 14.26
C MET A 328 -23.75 12.39 13.48
N GLY A 329 -24.86 12.90 12.95
CA GLY A 329 -25.87 12.16 12.18
C GLY A 329 -25.84 12.40 10.68
N ILE A 330 -24.66 12.42 10.02
CA ILE A 330 -24.58 12.21 8.55
C ILE A 330 -24.70 10.71 8.27
N SER A 331 -25.89 10.18 8.56
CA SER A 331 -26.50 9.04 7.88
C SER A 331 -27.98 8.99 8.29
N ARG A 332 -28.71 10.09 8.06
CA ARG A 332 -30.18 9.99 7.98
C ARG A 332 -30.53 9.34 6.65
N PRO A 333 -31.39 8.30 6.63
CA PRO A 333 -31.86 7.72 5.39
C PRO A 333 -32.73 8.74 4.65
N VAL A 334 -32.54 8.81 3.33
CA VAL A 334 -33.18 9.70 2.33
C VAL A 334 -34.73 9.64 2.30
N ALA A 335 -35.37 8.88 3.19
CA ALA A 335 -36.80 8.58 3.15
C ALA A 335 -37.74 9.68 3.68
N THR A 336 -37.24 10.74 4.34
CA THR A 336 -38.12 11.76 4.95
C THR A 336 -38.09 13.15 4.30
N GLU A 337 -37.22 13.42 3.33
CA GLU A 337 -37.25 14.71 2.60
C GLU A 337 -38.39 14.80 1.58
N GLY A 338 -38.81 13.66 1.00
CA GLY A 338 -39.96 13.60 0.09
C GLY A 338 -41.31 13.90 0.77
N ALA A 339 -41.45 13.63 2.08
CA ALA A 339 -42.68 13.87 2.82
C ALA A 339 -42.86 15.33 3.23
N ALA A 340 -41.77 16.06 3.50
CA ALA A 340 -41.82 17.48 3.83
C ALA A 340 -42.11 18.37 2.60
N LEU A 341 -41.56 18.03 1.43
CA LEU A 341 -41.86 18.73 0.17
C LEU A 341 -43.30 18.49 -0.32
N ALA A 342 -43.88 17.32 -0.03
CA ALA A 342 -45.28 17.01 -0.36
C ALA A 342 -46.30 17.75 0.52
N ALA A 343 -45.95 18.09 1.77
CA ALA A 343 -46.83 18.84 2.67
C ALA A 343 -46.88 20.34 2.33
N VAL A 344 -45.81 20.92 1.76
CA VAL A 344 -45.77 22.33 1.37
C VAL A 344 -46.52 22.60 0.04
N SER A 345 -46.58 21.60 -0.86
CA SER A 345 -47.27 21.75 -2.16
C SER A 345 -48.80 21.59 -2.10
N SER A 346 -49.39 21.30 -0.94
CA SER A 346 -50.84 21.07 -0.77
C SER A 346 -51.59 22.18 -0.03
N ALA A 347 -50.92 23.28 0.34
CA ALA A 347 -51.54 24.43 0.97
C ALA A 347 -51.24 25.71 0.17
N GLY A 348 -52.04 26.00 -0.86
CA GLY A 348 -51.88 27.27 -1.59
C GLY A 348 -52.64 27.44 -2.91
N ALA A 349 -53.95 27.16 -2.95
CA ALA A 349 -54.89 27.91 -3.79
C ALA A 349 -56.27 27.88 -3.12
N PRO A 350 -56.86 29.05 -2.81
CA PRO A 350 -58.03 29.42 -3.59
C PRO A 350 -58.14 30.92 -3.93
N GLU A 351 -58.77 31.15 -5.09
CA GLU A 351 -59.78 32.17 -5.41
C GLU A 351 -59.48 33.66 -5.15
N ALA A 352 -59.21 34.38 -6.25
CA ALA A 352 -60.10 35.44 -6.78
C ALA A 352 -59.71 35.75 -8.24
#